data_AF-R4LE09-F1
#
_entry.id   AF-R4LE09-F1
#
_cell.length_a   1.000
_cell.length_b   1.000
_cell.length_c   1.000
_cell.angle_alpha   90.00
_cell.angle_beta   90.00
_cell.angle_gamma   90.00
#
_symmetry.space_group_name_H-M   'P 1'
#
loop_
_entity.id
_entity.type
_entity.pdbx_description
1 polymer ?
#
loop_
_entity_poly.entity_id
_entity_poly.type
_entity_poly.pdbx_seq_one_letter_code
_entity_poly.pdbx_strand_id
1 'polypeptide(L)'
;MTTIKRTLDSGWATRAVQLIAIVALVLSLWLAAAQRSQVACQARYNEASNTSQRARAEAAQKDRDAQDHLFQAIADNPRSAIVSLRAYVQARAAADAQRTANPVPPPPSETCG
;
A
#
# COMPACT_ATOMS: atom_id res chain seq x y z
N MET A 1 26.88 -35.39 -40.31
CA MET A 1 27.09 -34.50 -39.14
C MET A 1 27.91 -33.24 -39.47
N THR A 2 28.00 -32.84 -40.74
CA THR A 2 28.95 -31.80 -41.22
C THR A 2 28.27 -30.54 -41.78
N THR A 3 27.04 -30.65 -42.29
CA THR A 3 26.31 -29.53 -42.90
C THR A 3 25.82 -28.51 -41.88
N ILE A 4 25.40 -28.97 -40.70
CA ILE A 4 24.93 -28.13 -39.59
C ILE A 4 26.08 -27.29 -39.01
N LYS A 5 27.29 -27.87 -38.87
CA LYS A 5 28.46 -27.12 -38.38
C LYS A 5 28.84 -25.97 -39.32
N ARG A 6 28.77 -26.19 -40.64
CA ARG A 6 29.15 -25.18 -41.65
C ARG A 6 28.19 -23.99 -41.72
N THR A 7 26.91 -24.18 -41.39
CA THR A 7 25.94 -23.08 -41.31
C THR A 7 26.02 -22.33 -39.98
N LEU A 8 26.40 -23.00 -38.88
CA LEU A 8 26.65 -22.37 -37.58
C LEU A 8 27.96 -21.54 -37.52
N ASP A 9 29.01 -21.95 -38.25
CA ASP A 9 30.30 -21.22 -38.33
C ASP A 9 30.32 -20.08 -39.37
N SER A 10 29.16 -19.78 -39.96
CA SER A 10 29.08 -18.73 -40.98
C SER A 10 28.84 -17.37 -40.32
N GLY A 11 29.53 -16.33 -40.81
CA GLY A 11 29.44 -14.98 -40.23
C GLY A 11 28.02 -14.39 -40.18
N TRP A 12 27.06 -14.94 -40.93
CA TRP A 12 25.65 -14.55 -40.83
C TRP A 12 25.00 -15.08 -39.54
N ALA A 13 25.31 -16.31 -39.11
CA ALA A 13 24.80 -16.89 -37.88
C ALA A 13 25.32 -16.10 -36.66
N THR A 14 26.59 -15.70 -36.68
CA THR A 14 27.17 -14.83 -35.64
C THR A 14 26.45 -13.47 -35.57
N ARG A 15 26.19 -12.82 -36.72
CA ARG A 15 25.45 -11.55 -36.77
C ARG A 15 24.00 -11.69 -36.31
N ALA A 16 23.34 -12.80 -36.65
CA ALA A 16 21.98 -13.07 -36.20
C ALA A 16 21.92 -13.24 -34.68
N VAL A 17 22.84 -13.99 -34.09
CA VAL A 17 22.93 -14.15 -32.63
C VAL A 17 23.24 -12.82 -31.94
N GLN A 18 24.15 -12.02 -32.51
CA GLN A 18 24.45 -10.67 -31.99
C GLN A 18 23.21 -9.76 -32.02
N LEU A 19 22.44 -9.77 -33.11
CA LEU A 19 21.21 -9.00 -33.21
C LEU A 19 20.17 -9.46 -32.18
N ILE A 20 19.97 -10.77 -32.03
CA ILE A 20 19.07 -11.33 -31.00
C ILE A 20 19.51 -10.89 -29.61
N ALA A 21 20.81 -10.97 -29.31
CA ALA A 21 21.35 -10.55 -28.01
C ALA A 21 21.10 -9.06 -27.75
N ILE A 22 21.33 -8.19 -28.75
CA ILE A 22 21.07 -6.74 -28.63
C ILE A 22 19.58 -6.48 -28.38
N VAL A 23 18.69 -7.11 -29.15
CA VAL A 23 17.24 -6.96 -28.99
C VAL A 23 16.79 -7.43 -27.60
N ALA A 24 17.28 -8.59 -27.14
CA ALA A 24 16.97 -9.10 -25.81
C ALA A 24 17.45 -8.16 -24.69
N LEU A 25 18.62 -7.54 -24.86
CA LEU A 25 19.18 -6.60 -23.89
C LEU A 25 18.36 -5.30 -23.82
N VAL A 26 17.95 -4.77 -24.98
CA VAL A 26 17.05 -3.62 -25.06
C VAL A 26 15.70 -3.92 -24.39
N LEU A 27 15.09 -5.07 -24.69
CA LEU A 27 13.84 -5.50 -24.06
C LEU A 27 13.99 -5.66 -22.54
N SER A 28 15.11 -6.23 -22.09
CA SER A 28 15.40 -6.42 -20.65
C SER A 28 15.51 -5.08 -19.93
N LEU A 29 16.20 -4.09 -20.53
CA LEU A 29 16.31 -2.74 -19.97
C LEU A 29 14.95 -2.04 -19.93
N TRP A 30 14.14 -2.19 -20.98
CA TRP A 30 12.80 -1.61 -21.02
C TRP A 30 11.89 -2.22 -19.95
N LEU A 31 11.87 -3.56 -19.81
CA LEU A 31 11.08 -4.23 -18.79
C LEU A 31 11.54 -3.83 -17.37
N ALA A 32 12.85 -3.73 -17.14
CA ALA A 32 13.39 -3.28 -15.87
C ALA A 32 12.97 -1.84 -15.54
N ALA A 33 12.95 -0.94 -16.53
CA ALA A 33 12.48 0.43 -16.35
C ALA A 33 10.99 0.48 -15.99
N ALA A 34 10.16 -0.33 -16.66
CA ALA A 34 8.73 -0.43 -16.37
C ALA A 34 8.44 -1.06 -14.99
N GLN A 35 9.23 -2.04 -14.56
CA GLN A 35 9.10 -2.61 -13.21
C GLN A 35 9.45 -1.60 -12.11
N ARG A 36 10.45 -0.73 -12.33
CA ARG A 36 10.84 0.28 -11.33
C ARG A 36 9.71 1.25 -11.02
N SER A 37 8.94 1.70 -12.02
CA SER A 37 7.83 2.62 -11.78
C SER A 37 6.70 1.95 -10.99
N GLN A 38 6.37 0.68 -11.28
CA GLN A 38 5.37 -0.06 -10.51
C GLN A 38 5.79 -0.31 -9.07
N VAL A 39 7.05 -0.73 -8.85
CA VAL A 39 7.59 -0.93 -7.48
C VAL A 39 7.57 0.38 -6.71
N ALA A 40 7.97 1.49 -7.33
CA ALA A 40 7.93 2.81 -6.69
C ALA A 40 6.49 3.24 -6.34
N CYS A 41 5.52 2.95 -7.22
CA CYS A 41 4.11 3.23 -6.95
C CYS A 41 3.59 2.40 -5.76
N GLN A 42 3.84 1.09 -5.75
CA GLN A 42 3.44 0.22 -4.65
C GLN A 42 4.10 0.62 -3.32
N ALA A 43 5.37 1.02 -3.35
CA ALA A 43 6.06 1.51 -2.15
C ALA A 43 5.36 2.75 -1.56
N ARG A 44 5.02 3.74 -2.39
CA ARG A 44 4.28 4.93 -1.95
C ARG A 44 2.88 4.61 -1.44
N TYR A 45 2.18 3.69 -2.10
CA TYR A 45 0.88 3.20 -1.63
C TYR A 45 0.99 2.57 -0.24
N ASN A 46 1.96 1.69 -0.03
CA ASN A 46 2.16 1.03 1.26
C ASN A 46 2.48 2.03 2.38
N GLU A 47 3.30 3.02 2.10
CA GLU A 47 3.63 4.09 3.05
C GLU A 47 2.40 4.94 3.42
N ALA A 48 1.62 5.36 2.42
CA ALA A 48 0.38 6.11 2.64
C ALA A 48 -0.68 5.27 3.37
N SER A 49 -0.83 4.00 3.00
CA SER A 49 -1.76 3.06 3.61
C SER A 49 -1.40 2.80 5.07
N ASN A 50 -0.12 2.53 5.38
CA ASN A 50 0.35 2.34 6.74
C ASN A 50 0.12 3.59 7.61
N THR A 51 0.36 4.78 7.06
CA THR A 51 0.13 6.05 7.76
C THR A 51 -1.36 6.23 8.09
N SER A 52 -2.23 6.01 7.11
CA SER A 52 -3.68 6.07 7.30
C SER A 52 -4.19 5.04 8.30
N GLN A 53 -3.73 3.79 8.19
CA GLN A 53 -4.09 2.72 9.12
C GLN A 53 -3.65 3.03 10.55
N ARG A 54 -2.45 3.58 10.74
CA ARG A 54 -1.98 4.01 12.06
C ARG A 54 -2.86 5.09 12.66
N ALA A 55 -3.16 6.16 11.91
CA ALA A 55 -4.03 7.23 12.38
C ALA A 55 -5.45 6.73 12.73
N ARG A 56 -5.99 5.79 11.95
CA ARG A 56 -7.30 5.18 12.22
C ARG A 56 -7.27 4.23 13.41
N ALA A 57 -6.18 3.50 13.62
CA ALA A 57 -5.99 2.65 14.79
C ALA A 57 -5.92 3.48 16.07
N GLU A 58 -5.20 4.60 16.05
CA GLU A 58 -5.15 5.55 17.17
C GLU A 58 -6.54 6.15 17.48
N ALA A 59 -7.30 6.53 16.45
CA ALA A 59 -8.68 6.99 16.62
C ALA A 59 -9.59 5.90 17.22
N ALA A 60 -9.45 4.65 16.77
CA ALA A 60 -10.19 3.52 17.33
C ALA A 60 -9.77 3.20 18.78
N GLN A 61 -8.53 3.46 19.17
CA GLN A 61 -8.12 3.31 20.57
C GLN A 61 -8.77 4.37 21.45
N LYS A 62 -8.76 5.65 21.04
CA LYS A 62 -9.42 6.74 21.78
C LYS A 62 -10.92 6.48 21.99
N ASP A 63 -11.60 5.93 20.99
CA ASP A 63 -13.01 5.54 21.10
C ASP A 63 -13.23 4.44 22.15
N ARG A 64 -12.34 3.43 22.16
CA ARG A 64 -12.39 2.34 23.15
C ARG A 64 -12.14 2.87 24.55
N ASP A 65 -11.11 3.69 24.74
CA ASP A 65 -10.80 4.27 26.05
C ASP A 65 -11.98 5.12 26.57
N ALA A 66 -12.59 5.94 25.70
CA ALA A 66 -13.75 6.75 26.05
C ALA A 66 -14.99 5.90 26.38
N GLN A 67 -15.18 4.78 25.66
CA GLN A 67 -16.25 3.83 25.93
C GLN A 67 -16.06 3.12 27.27
N ASP A 68 -14.83 2.67 27.57
CA ASP A 68 -14.49 2.03 28.84
C ASP A 68 -14.73 2.99 30.01
N HIS A 69 -14.31 4.26 29.88
CA HIS A 69 -14.59 5.29 30.87
C HIS A 69 -16.09 5.53 31.09
N LEU A 70 -16.90 5.50 30.02
CA LEU A 70 -18.35 5.60 30.13
C LEU A 70 -18.93 4.41 30.90
N PHE A 71 -18.53 3.20 30.56
CA PHE A 71 -19.03 2.00 31.24
C PHE A 71 -18.61 1.94 32.71
N GLN A 72 -17.38 2.33 33.02
CA GLN A 72 -16.91 2.42 34.40
C GLN A 72 -17.73 3.46 35.20
N ALA A 73 -17.97 4.64 34.62
CA ALA A 73 -18.79 5.66 35.28
C ALA A 73 -20.25 5.21 35.51
N ILE A 74 -20.83 4.46 34.57
CA ILE A 74 -22.16 3.87 34.74
C ILE A 74 -22.15 2.83 35.86
N ALA A 75 -21.13 1.99 35.94
CA ALA A 75 -20.99 0.96 36.97
C ALA A 75 -20.81 1.56 38.37
N ASP A 76 -19.96 2.58 38.51
CA ASP A 76 -19.62 3.18 39.80
C ASP A 76 -20.73 4.12 40.31
N ASN A 77 -21.29 4.96 39.44
CA ASN A 77 -22.35 5.90 39.81
C ASN A 77 -23.27 6.23 38.62
N PRO A 78 -24.37 5.47 38.45
CA PRO A 78 -25.31 5.63 37.35
C PRO A 78 -25.89 7.05 37.23
N ARG A 79 -26.02 7.77 38.35
CA ARG A 79 -26.57 9.15 38.35
C ARG A 79 -25.60 10.17 37.76
N SER A 80 -24.30 9.84 37.68
CA SER A 80 -23.26 10.69 37.06
C SER A 80 -23.02 10.38 35.58
N ALA A 81 -23.64 9.31 35.04
CA ALA A 81 -23.39 8.79 33.70
C ALA A 81 -23.62 9.80 32.57
N ILE A 82 -24.49 10.80 32.77
CA ILE A 82 -24.74 11.86 31.78
C ILE A 82 -23.49 12.66 31.45
N VAL A 83 -22.61 12.91 32.42
CA VAL A 83 -21.36 13.66 32.19
C VAL A 83 -20.40 12.82 31.35
N SER A 84 -20.21 11.56 31.72
CA SER A 84 -19.37 10.62 30.97
C SER A 84 -19.91 10.33 29.58
N LEU A 85 -21.23 10.31 29.40
CA LEU A 85 -21.86 10.14 28.10
C LEU A 85 -21.54 11.31 27.16
N ARG A 86 -21.58 12.55 27.65
CA ARG A 86 -21.17 13.71 26.86
C ARG A 86 -19.70 13.64 26.47
N ALA A 87 -18.83 13.25 27.40
CA ALA A 87 -17.40 13.07 27.13
C ALA A 87 -17.17 11.99 26.06
N TYR A 88 -17.87 10.85 26.14
CA TYR A 88 -17.83 9.81 25.12
C TYR A 88 -18.28 10.31 23.75
N VAL A 89 -19.39 11.05 23.66
CA VAL A 89 -19.89 11.60 22.39
C VAL A 89 -18.88 12.57 21.76
N GLN A 90 -18.22 13.40 22.57
CA GLN A 90 -17.17 14.29 22.08
C GLN A 90 -15.94 13.52 21.58
N ALA A 91 -15.48 12.51 22.33
CA ALA A 91 -14.38 11.66 21.92
C ALA A 91 -14.67 10.94 20.59
N ARG A 92 -15.88 10.39 20.46
CA ARG A 92 -16.34 9.74 19.24
C ARG A 92 -16.36 10.69 18.05
N ALA A 93 -16.88 11.90 18.22
CA ALA A 93 -16.90 12.90 17.16
C ALA A 93 -15.47 13.29 16.72
N ALA A 94 -14.53 13.40 17.66
CA ALA A 94 -13.13 13.67 17.36
C ALA A 94 -12.45 12.49 16.62
N ALA A 95 -12.75 11.25 17.01
CA ALA A 95 -12.24 10.06 16.32
C ALA A 95 -12.81 9.95 14.89
N ASP A 96 -14.08 10.26 14.69
CA ASP A 96 -14.71 10.28 13.37
C ASP A 96 -14.13 11.38 12.47
N ALA A 97 -13.84 12.56 13.03
CA ALA A 97 -13.11 13.61 12.32
C ALA A 97 -11.69 13.14 11.94
N GLN A 98 -10.99 12.45 12.85
CA GLN A 98 -9.66 11.89 12.59
C GLN A 98 -9.69 10.81 11.49
N ARG A 99 -10.69 9.92 11.47
CA ARG A 99 -10.89 8.93 10.39
C ARG A 99 -11.18 9.60 9.04
N THR A 100 -11.99 10.65 9.05
CA THR A 100 -12.36 11.40 7.84
C THR A 100 -11.15 12.13 7.26
N ALA A 101 -10.30 12.70 8.11
CA ALA A 101 -9.05 13.35 7.70
C ALA A 101 -7.99 12.35 7.18
N ASN A 102 -8.12 11.05 7.49
CA ASN A 102 -7.17 10.00 7.12
C ASN A 102 -7.89 8.87 6.37
N PRO A 103 -8.34 9.10 5.11
CA PRO A 103 -8.97 8.06 4.31
C PRO A 103 -7.97 6.94 3.96
N VAL A 104 -8.47 5.72 3.77
CA VAL A 104 -7.64 4.63 3.24
C VAL A 104 -7.41 4.92 1.75
N PRO A 105 -6.15 4.94 1.27
CA PRO A 105 -5.88 5.19 -0.14
C PRO A 105 -6.52 4.10 -1.02
N PRO A 106 -6.99 4.44 -2.23
CA PRO A 106 -7.55 3.47 -3.18
C PRO A 106 -6.51 2.41 -3.54
N PRO A 107 -6.93 1.19 -3.90
CA PRO A 107 -6.02 0.08 -4.12
C PRO A 107 -5.03 0.35 -5.26
N PRO A 108 -3.87 -0.33 -5.27
CA PRO A 108 -2.88 -0.17 -6.34
C PRO A 108 -3.41 -0.48 -7.74
N SER A 109 -4.42 -1.35 -7.87
CA SER A 109 -5.08 -1.66 -9.14
C SER A 109 -5.80 -0.47 -9.77
N GLU A 110 -6.14 0.55 -8.98
CA GLU A 110 -6.79 1.78 -9.47
C GLU A 110 -5.78 2.93 -9.68
N THR A 111 -4.57 2.81 -9.13
CA THR A 111 -3.60 3.93 -9.06
C THR A 111 -2.24 3.67 -9.69
N CYS A 112 -1.83 2.40 -9.82
CA CYS A 112 -0.51 1.99 -10.31
C CYS A 112 -0.54 1.39 -11.73
N GLY A 113 -1.72 1.25 -12.34
CA GLY A 113 -1.92 0.74 -13.71
C GLY A 113 -2.45 -0.68 -13.77
#